data_AF-A0A2N4UTM3-F1
#
_entry.id   AF-A0A2N4UTM3-F1
#
_cell.length_a   1.000
_cell.length_b   1.000
_cell.length_c   1.000
_cell.angle_alpha   90.00
_cell.angle_beta   90.00
_cell.angle_gamma   90.00
#
_symmetry.space_group_name_H-M   'P 1'
#
loop_
_entity.id
_entity.type
_entity.pdbx_description
1 polymer ?
#
loop_
_entity_poly.entity_id
_entity_poly.type
_entity_poly.pdbx_seq_one_letter_code
_entity_poly.pdbx_strand_id
1 'polypeptide(L)'
;MGGIMTTKTAIKCYRFEGIDFIPEDRLLRWHDNQQILLTDDESRFLASLCHLAGEVVSIESVYRYTFIYPNAFEDSGDHHYDLNILLLSLSKKLFRHGKMAIPIYIIPSYGFRVSLPNTAAVRNETSVLKKTPSWSNIAKKHTRKPFSLVIKTNYATILTTIIITFTLLISLYVFTIN
;
A
#
# COMPACT_ATOMS: atom_id res chain seq x y z
N MET A 1 5.10 -46.75 -0.55
CA MET A 1 4.99 -45.57 0.33
C MET A 1 5.91 -44.47 -0.19
N GLY A 2 5.35 -43.42 -0.79
CA GLY A 2 6.10 -42.20 -1.13
C GLY A 2 5.49 -41.03 -0.38
N GLY A 3 6.12 -40.59 0.70
CA GLY A 3 5.64 -39.46 1.50
C GLY A 3 5.78 -38.17 0.71
N ILE A 4 4.69 -37.44 0.52
CA ILE A 4 4.72 -36.08 -0.01
C ILE A 4 5.42 -35.23 1.06
N MET A 5 6.66 -34.84 0.81
CA MET A 5 7.38 -33.88 1.64
C MET A 5 6.72 -32.52 1.43
N THR A 6 5.78 -32.18 2.32
CA THR A 6 5.13 -30.87 2.34
C THR A 6 6.06 -29.90 3.04
N THR A 7 6.82 -29.12 2.26
CA THR A 7 7.58 -28.00 2.80
C THR A 7 6.59 -26.95 3.29
N LYS A 8 6.41 -26.88 4.61
CA LYS A 8 5.66 -25.79 5.26
C LYS A 8 6.45 -24.50 5.08
N THR A 9 6.16 -23.73 4.05
CA THR A 9 6.76 -22.41 3.88
C THR A 9 6.12 -21.49 4.92
N ALA A 10 6.92 -21.09 5.89
CA ALA A 10 6.59 -20.04 6.85
C ALA A 10 6.20 -18.76 6.10
N ILE A 11 4.91 -18.40 6.10
CA ILE A 11 4.45 -17.15 5.50
C ILE A 11 4.59 -16.05 6.57
N LYS A 12 5.29 -14.97 6.24
CA LYS A 12 5.40 -13.82 7.14
C LYS A 12 4.04 -13.11 7.19
N CYS A 13 3.54 -12.85 8.39
CA CYS A 13 2.30 -12.10 8.57
C CYS A 13 2.52 -11.03 9.62
N TYR A 14 2.36 -9.77 9.21
CA TYR A 14 2.45 -8.61 10.08
C TYR A 14 1.03 -8.20 10.50
N ARG A 15 0.73 -8.36 11.80
CA ARG A 15 -0.61 -8.11 12.33
C ARG A 15 -0.65 -6.83 13.15
N PHE A 16 -1.61 -5.98 12.79
CA PHE A 16 -1.90 -4.71 13.43
C PHE A 16 -3.33 -4.69 13.93
N GLU A 17 -3.75 -3.59 14.54
CA GLU A 17 -5.12 -3.45 15.02
C GLU A 17 -6.09 -3.37 13.83
N GLY A 18 -6.85 -4.45 13.60
CA GLY A 18 -7.89 -4.51 12.57
C GLY A 18 -7.43 -4.88 11.16
N ILE A 19 -6.14 -5.14 10.96
CA ILE A 19 -5.55 -5.48 9.65
C ILE A 19 -4.37 -6.46 9.78
N ASP A 20 -4.34 -7.43 8.87
CA ASP A 20 -3.24 -8.34 8.64
C ASP A 20 -2.59 -8.02 7.29
N PHE A 21 -1.27 -7.90 7.28
CA PHE A 21 -0.49 -7.73 6.06
C PHE A 21 0.32 -8.99 5.77
N ILE A 22 0.14 -9.54 4.57
CA ILE A 22 0.81 -10.75 4.07
C ILE A 22 1.64 -10.34 2.85
N PRO A 23 2.97 -10.11 3.01
CA PRO A 23 3.86 -9.66 1.95
C PRO A 23 3.87 -10.57 0.72
N GLU A 24 3.92 -11.88 0.94
CA GLU A 24 4.07 -12.91 -0.09
C GLU A 24 2.85 -12.97 -1.02
N ASP A 25 1.66 -12.77 -0.47
CA ASP A 25 0.42 -12.68 -1.24
C ASP A 25 0.18 -11.26 -1.78
N ARG A 26 0.94 -10.26 -1.31
CA ARG A 26 0.72 -8.82 -1.54
C ARG A 26 -0.66 -8.37 -1.07
N LEU A 27 -1.14 -8.93 0.03
CA LEU A 27 -2.50 -8.72 0.51
C LEU A 27 -2.53 -7.98 1.85
N LEU A 28 -3.41 -6.98 1.90
CA LEU A 28 -3.94 -6.41 3.14
C LEU A 28 -5.30 -7.04 3.41
N ARG A 29 -5.40 -7.85 4.47
CA ARG A 29 -6.65 -8.48 4.92
C ARG A 29 -7.18 -7.73 6.13
N TRP A 30 -8.31 -7.09 5.96
CA TRP A 30 -9.01 -6.43 7.06
C TRP A 30 -9.86 -7.46 7.82
N HIS A 31 -10.04 -7.25 9.13
CA HIS A 31 -10.83 -8.18 9.96
C HIS A 31 -12.33 -8.20 9.61
N ASP A 32 -12.82 -7.24 8.83
CA ASP A 32 -14.17 -7.23 8.27
C ASP A 32 -14.29 -7.99 6.94
N ASN A 33 -13.30 -8.84 6.63
CA ASN A 33 -13.23 -9.69 5.45
C ASN A 33 -13.04 -8.94 4.12
N GLN A 34 -12.73 -7.64 4.16
CA GLN A 34 -12.27 -6.91 2.98
C GLN A 34 -10.80 -7.21 2.72
N GLN A 35 -10.42 -7.27 1.45
CA GLN A 35 -9.04 -7.51 1.03
C GLN A 35 -8.63 -6.50 -0.02
N ILE A 36 -7.42 -5.95 0.12
CA ILE A 36 -6.83 -5.02 -0.83
C ILE A 36 -5.52 -5.63 -1.34
N LEU A 37 -5.37 -5.65 -2.66
CA LEU A 37 -4.14 -6.09 -3.31
C LEU A 37 -3.17 -4.91 -3.43
N LEU A 38 -1.92 -5.15 -3.03
CA LEU A 38 -0.79 -4.25 -3.20
C LEU A 38 -0.07 -4.54 -4.51
N THR A 39 0.57 -3.52 -5.08
CA THR A 39 1.56 -3.74 -6.14
C THR A 39 2.80 -4.42 -5.56
N ASP A 40 3.68 -4.89 -6.44
CA ASP A 40 4.90 -5.56 -6.01
C ASP A 40 5.78 -4.64 -5.16
N ASP A 41 6.03 -3.43 -5.66
CA ASP A 41 6.86 -2.42 -4.99
C ASP A 41 6.24 -1.93 -3.68
N GLU A 42 4.91 -1.75 -3.65
CA GLU A 42 4.18 -1.40 -2.42
C GLU A 42 4.33 -2.48 -1.35
N SER A 43 4.19 -3.76 -1.74
CA SER A 43 4.33 -4.88 -0.81
C SER A 43 5.76 -4.99 -0.28
N ARG A 44 6.77 -4.88 -1.16
CA ARG A 44 8.19 -4.91 -0.76
C ARG A 44 8.53 -3.75 0.17
N PHE A 45 8.08 -2.55 -0.16
CA PHE A 45 8.32 -1.35 0.64
C PHE A 45 7.67 -1.47 2.02
N LEU A 46 6.39 -1.86 2.08
CA LEU A 46 5.70 -2.05 3.35
C LEU A 46 6.32 -3.19 4.17
N ALA A 47 6.73 -4.30 3.55
CA ALA A 47 7.39 -5.41 4.23
C ALA A 47 8.72 -5.01 4.84
N SER A 48 9.50 -4.18 4.15
CA SER A 48 10.76 -3.63 4.65
C SER A 48 10.53 -2.72 5.86
N LEU A 49 9.53 -1.84 5.78
CA LEU A 49 9.15 -0.99 6.91
C LEU A 49 8.64 -1.79 8.11
N CYS A 50 7.82 -2.81 7.88
CA CYS A 50 7.32 -3.69 8.95
C CYS A 50 8.42 -4.57 9.56
N HIS A 51 9.43 -4.95 8.77
CA HIS A 51 10.58 -5.70 9.28
C HIS A 51 11.42 -4.85 10.24
N LEU A 52 11.58 -3.57 9.94
CA LEU A 52 12.31 -2.59 10.74
C LEU A 52 11.39 -1.80 11.69
N ALA A 53 10.21 -2.35 12.01
CA ALA A 53 9.23 -1.67 12.82
C ALA A 53 9.78 -1.35 14.23
N GLY A 54 9.35 -0.22 14.79
CA GLY A 54 9.83 0.30 16.07
C GLY A 54 11.02 1.26 15.94
N GLU A 55 11.83 1.14 14.89
CA GLU A 55 13.01 1.96 14.63
C GLU A 55 12.70 3.13 13.67
N VAL A 56 13.55 4.17 13.70
CA VAL A 56 13.55 5.23 12.68
C VAL A 56 14.60 4.86 11.65
N VAL A 57 14.16 4.62 10.41
CA VAL A 57 15.02 4.15 9.33
C VAL A 57 15.15 5.23 8.28
N SER A 58 16.38 5.51 7.85
CA SER A 58 16.65 6.52 6.83
C SER A 58 16.04 6.14 5.47
N ILE A 59 15.69 7.16 4.69
CA ILE A 59 15.13 7.00 3.33
C ILE A 59 16.05 6.11 2.48
N GLU A 60 17.36 6.39 2.52
CA GLU A 60 18.39 5.65 1.79
C GLU A 60 18.49 4.19 2.26
N SER A 61 18.48 3.97 3.57
CA SER A 61 18.54 2.62 4.15
C SER A 61 17.32 1.78 3.74
N VAL A 62 16.12 2.35 3.81
CA VAL A 62 14.89 1.66 3.37
C VAL A 62 14.95 1.38 1.87
N TYR A 63 15.38 2.33 1.06
CA TYR A 63 15.51 2.15 -0.39
C TYR A 63 16.42 0.98 -0.73
N ARG A 64 17.63 0.95 -0.16
CA ARG A 64 18.59 -0.14 -0.38
C ARG A 64 18.05 -1.49 0.07
N TYR A 65 17.47 -1.55 1.27
CA TYR A 65 16.90 -2.78 1.81
C TYR A 65 15.74 -3.32 0.96
N THR A 66 14.94 -2.43 0.41
CA THR A 66 13.74 -2.80 -0.36
C THR A 66 14.06 -3.21 -1.80
N PHE A 67 14.93 -2.47 -2.49
CA PHE A 67 15.07 -2.57 -3.95
C PHE A 67 16.44 -3.03 -4.43
N ILE A 68 17.50 -2.87 -3.63
CA ILE A 68 18.87 -3.17 -4.06
C ILE A 68 19.33 -4.53 -3.55
N TYR A 69 19.24 -4.78 -2.23
CA TYR A 69 19.73 -6.02 -1.64
C TYR A 69 19.04 -7.30 -2.15
N PRO A 70 17.70 -7.32 -2.33
CA PRO A 70 17.03 -8.52 -2.85
C PRO A 70 17.37 -8.85 -4.30
N ASN A 71 17.76 -7.84 -5.09
CA ASN A 71 17.95 -7.91 -6.53
C ASN A 71 19.42 -7.65 -6.94
N ALA A 72 20.39 -7.94 -6.07
CA ALA A 72 21.81 -7.58 -6.27
C ALA A 72 22.48 -8.15 -7.55
N PHE A 73 21.80 -9.04 -8.28
CA PHE A 73 22.26 -9.62 -9.54
C PHE A 73 21.40 -9.22 -10.76
N GLU A 74 20.30 -8.50 -10.56
CA GLU A 74 19.58 -7.88 -11.66
C GLU A 74 20.28 -6.56 -11.98
N ASP A 75 20.87 -6.50 -13.17
CA ASP A 75 21.52 -5.32 -13.73
C ASP A 75 20.56 -4.14 -13.58
N SER A 76 20.92 -3.20 -12.71
CA SER A 76 20.08 -2.11 -12.25
C SER A 76 19.90 -1.08 -13.36
N GLY A 77 19.07 -1.41 -14.35
CA GLY A 77 18.59 -0.47 -15.33
C GLY A 77 17.64 0.50 -14.64
N ASP A 78 18.11 1.72 -14.39
CA ASP A 78 17.35 2.98 -14.25
C ASP A 78 16.02 3.00 -13.45
N HIS A 79 15.76 2.00 -12.60
CA HIS A 79 14.58 1.94 -11.76
C HIS A 79 14.83 2.73 -10.48
N HIS A 80 14.85 4.06 -10.62
CA HIS A 80 14.73 4.96 -9.48
C HIS A 80 13.29 4.96 -8.99
N TYR A 81 13.01 4.18 -7.94
CA TYR A 81 11.71 4.17 -7.29
C TYR A 81 11.54 5.41 -6.41
N ASP A 82 10.52 6.21 -6.66
CA ASP A 82 10.16 7.32 -5.77
C ASP A 82 9.39 6.79 -4.56
N LEU A 83 10.08 6.73 -3.41
CA LEU A 83 9.50 6.31 -2.15
C LEU A 83 8.31 7.16 -1.71
N ASN A 84 8.26 8.45 -2.10
CA ASN A 84 7.14 9.32 -1.76
C ASN A 84 5.87 8.91 -2.51
N ILE A 85 6.00 8.50 -3.77
CA ILE A 85 4.87 8.00 -4.56
C ILE A 85 4.35 6.69 -3.97
N LEU A 86 5.25 5.77 -3.59
CA LEU A 86 4.88 4.52 -2.93
C LEU A 86 4.17 4.77 -1.59
N LEU A 87 4.70 5.69 -0.78
CA LEU A 87 4.09 6.08 0.49
C LEU A 87 2.71 6.73 0.29
N LEU A 88 2.56 7.61 -0.70
CA LEU A 88 1.29 8.22 -1.03
C LEU A 88 0.26 7.17 -1.48
N SER A 89 0.67 6.20 -2.29
CA SER A 89 -0.21 5.10 -2.71
C SER A 89 -0.60 4.21 -1.54
N LEU A 90 0.36 3.80 -0.71
CA LEU A 90 0.12 2.98 0.48
C LEU A 90 -0.78 3.69 1.49
N SER A 91 -0.52 4.97 1.77
CA SER A 91 -1.32 5.74 2.73
C SER A 91 -2.79 5.77 2.34
N LYS A 92 -3.11 5.91 1.05
CA LYS A 92 -4.50 5.81 0.55
C LYS A 92 -5.13 4.44 0.82
N LYS A 93 -4.37 3.35 0.71
CA LYS A 93 -4.86 1.99 0.91
C LYS A 93 -4.98 1.61 2.39
N LEU A 94 -4.09 2.15 3.22
CA LEU A 94 -4.04 1.92 4.67
C LEU A 94 -4.95 2.85 5.46
N PHE A 95 -5.38 3.97 4.88
CA PHE A 95 -6.26 4.93 5.52
C PHE A 95 -7.71 4.47 5.48
N ARG A 96 -8.30 4.27 6.66
CA ARG A 96 -9.66 3.77 6.81
C ARG A 96 -10.33 4.35 8.05
N HIS A 97 -11.59 4.77 7.93
CA HIS A 97 -12.37 5.35 9.03
C HIS A 97 -11.65 6.50 9.78
N GLY A 98 -10.92 7.35 9.05
CA GLY A 98 -10.21 8.49 9.64
C GLY A 98 -8.90 8.14 10.35
N LYS A 99 -8.47 6.87 10.33
CA LYS A 99 -7.23 6.40 10.94
C LYS A 99 -6.40 5.60 9.95
N MET A 100 -5.08 5.63 10.13
CA MET A 100 -4.18 4.77 9.36
C MET A 100 -4.05 3.43 10.08
N ALA A 101 -4.38 2.33 9.41
CA ALA A 101 -4.40 1.01 10.04
C ALA A 101 -3.01 0.46 10.33
N ILE A 102 -2.04 0.80 9.48
CA ILE A 102 -0.61 0.61 9.75
C ILE A 102 0.02 2.00 9.75
N PRO A 103 0.23 2.62 10.93
CA PRO A 103 0.76 3.99 11.00
C PRO A 103 2.20 4.05 10.48
N ILE A 104 2.39 4.79 9.38
CA ILE A 104 3.71 5.12 8.84
C ILE A 104 3.98 6.60 9.14
N TYR A 105 4.92 6.86 10.04
CA TYR A 105 5.33 8.20 10.43
C TYR A 105 6.53 8.65 9.59
N ILE A 106 6.43 9.84 9.02
CA ILE A 106 7.57 10.53 8.40
C ILE A 106 8.22 11.36 9.50
N ILE A 107 9.49 11.09 9.79
CA ILE A 107 10.30 11.86 10.71
C ILE A 107 11.16 12.82 9.88
N PRO A 108 10.88 14.14 9.91
CA PRO A 108 11.55 15.12 9.05
C PRO A 108 13.07 15.03 9.19
N SER A 109 13.79 15.03 8.07
CA SER A 109 15.26 14.91 8.00
C SER A 109 15.86 13.58 8.50
N TYR A 110 15.07 12.65 9.04
CA TYR A 110 15.57 11.37 9.53
C TYR A 110 15.09 10.18 8.68
N GLY A 111 13.79 10.10 8.34
CA GLY A 111 13.25 9.03 7.50
C GLY A 111 11.88 8.53 7.93
N PHE A 112 11.68 7.22 7.95
CA PHE A 112 10.39 6.58 8.22
C PHE A 112 10.40 5.80 9.54
N ARG A 113 9.24 5.73 10.19
CA ARG A 113 9.00 4.87 11.35
C ARG A 113 7.64 4.20 11.21
N VAL A 114 7.59 2.90 11.46
CA VAL A 114 6.33 2.14 11.57
C VAL A 114 6.19 1.61 12.99
N SER A 115 4.96 1.64 13.51
CA SER A 115 4.66 1.06 14.82
C SER A 115 4.95 -0.44 14.85
N LEU A 116 5.34 -0.97 16.00
CA LEU A 116 5.53 -2.41 16.16
C LEU A 116 4.21 -3.15 15.87
N PRO A 117 4.25 -4.24 15.09
CA PRO A 117 3.08 -5.09 14.93
C PRO A 117 2.72 -5.73 16.27
N ASN A 118 1.42 -5.87 16.54
CA ASN A 118 0.91 -6.51 17.77
C ASN A 118 1.38 -7.96 17.89
N THR A 119 1.60 -8.63 16.75
CA THR A 119 2.25 -9.94 16.68
C THR A 119 2.86 -10.13 15.29
N ALA A 120 4.18 -10.29 15.21
CA ALA A 120 4.84 -10.85 14.03
C ALA A 120 4.79 -12.38 14.14
N ALA A 121 3.62 -12.98 13.86
CA ALA A 121 3.50 -14.44 13.88
C ALA A 121 3.83 -14.97 12.49
N VAL A 122 4.85 -15.82 12.40
CA VAL A 122 4.99 -16.73 11.27
C VAL A 122 3.79 -17.66 11.29
N ARG A 123 2.86 -17.49 10.36
CA ARG A 123 1.70 -18.38 10.29
C ARG A 123 2.15 -19.63 9.53
N ASN A 124 2.20 -20.74 10.25
CA ASN A 124 2.34 -22.06 9.65
C ASN A 124 1.01 -22.44 8.98
N GLU A 125 0.68 -21.81 7.86
CA GLU A 125 -0.43 -22.27 7.04
C GLU A 125 0.02 -23.54 6.32
N THR A 126 -0.62 -24.68 6.62
CA THR A 126 -0.60 -25.83 5.71
C THR A 126 -1.31 -25.40 4.44
N SER A 127 -0.54 -25.02 3.42
CA SER A 127 -1.08 -24.89 2.07
C SER A 127 -1.59 -26.27 1.65
N VAL A 128 -2.91 -26.48 1.73
CA VAL A 128 -3.54 -27.56 0.97
C VAL A 128 -3.35 -27.14 -0.48
N LEU A 129 -2.39 -27.80 -1.13
CA LEU A 129 -2.04 -27.64 -2.54
C LEU A 129 -3.33 -27.78 -3.35
N LYS A 130 -3.94 -26.65 -3.72
CA LYS A 130 -5.04 -26.64 -4.68
C LYS A 130 -4.48 -27.25 -5.96
N LYS A 131 -5.00 -28.43 -6.32
CA LYS A 131 -4.79 -29.09 -7.60
C LYS A 131 -4.76 -28.03 -8.70
N THR A 132 -3.72 -28.09 -9.52
CA THR A 132 -3.49 -27.28 -10.71
C THR A 132 -4.82 -27.03 -11.44
N PRO A 133 -5.29 -25.77 -11.58
CA PRO A 133 -6.41 -25.52 -12.46
C PRO A 133 -5.90 -25.81 -13.89
N SER A 134 -6.54 -26.77 -14.55
CA SER A 134 -6.24 -27.09 -15.94
C SER A 134 -6.36 -25.81 -16.78
N TRP A 135 -5.36 -25.58 -17.62
CA TRP A 135 -5.24 -24.42 -18.49
C TRP A 135 -6.35 -24.29 -19.55
N SER A 136 -7.38 -25.14 -19.52
CA SER A 136 -8.50 -25.13 -20.46
C SER A 136 -9.63 -24.14 -20.11
N ASN A 137 -9.64 -23.53 -18.92
CA ASN A 137 -10.76 -22.70 -18.46
C ASN A 137 -10.49 -21.18 -18.47
N ILE A 138 -9.29 -20.74 -18.85
CA ILE A 138 -8.92 -19.31 -18.87
C ILE A 138 -9.49 -18.57 -20.10
N ALA A 139 -9.95 -19.29 -21.13
CA ALA A 139 -10.47 -18.68 -22.37
C ALA A 139 -11.97 -18.28 -22.35
N LYS A 140 -12.70 -18.41 -21.23
CA LYS A 140 -14.12 -18.02 -21.16
C LYS A 140 -14.47 -17.22 -19.91
N LYS A 141 -13.87 -16.04 -19.74
CA LYS A 141 -14.52 -14.94 -19.00
C LYS A 141 -14.00 -13.55 -19.36
N HIS A 142 -13.82 -13.28 -20.64
CA HIS A 142 -13.62 -11.92 -21.12
C HIS A 142 -14.98 -11.24 -21.32
N THR A 143 -15.56 -10.70 -20.24
CA THR A 143 -16.56 -9.62 -20.26
C THR A 143 -16.97 -9.31 -18.83
N ARG A 144 -16.18 -8.49 -18.13
CA ARG A 144 -16.69 -7.73 -16.99
C ARG A 144 -16.25 -6.28 -17.14
N LYS A 145 -17.28 -5.43 -17.09
CA LYS A 145 -17.30 -4.00 -17.39
C LYS A 145 -16.27 -3.23 -16.55
N PRO A 146 -15.75 -2.09 -17.03
CA PRO A 146 -14.95 -1.20 -16.21
C PRO A 146 -15.81 -0.72 -15.03
N PHE A 147 -15.37 -1.01 -13.80
CA PHE A 147 -15.93 -0.38 -12.62
C PHE A 147 -15.53 1.10 -12.68
N SER A 148 -16.46 1.94 -13.12
CA SER A 148 -16.34 3.38 -12.94
C SER A 148 -16.43 3.66 -11.44
N LEU A 149 -15.29 3.95 -10.83
CA LEU A 149 -15.24 4.57 -9.52
C LEU A 149 -15.82 5.99 -9.69
N VAL A 150 -17.14 6.10 -9.55
CA VAL A 150 -17.84 7.39 -9.56
C VAL A 150 -17.49 8.08 -8.24
N ILE A 151 -16.37 8.80 -8.24
CA ILE A 151 -16.15 9.87 -7.28
C ILE A 151 -17.09 10.99 -7.73
N LYS A 152 -18.27 11.07 -7.12
CA LYS A 152 -19.20 12.20 -7.31
C LYS A 152 -18.66 13.42 -6.54
N THR A 153 -17.54 13.96 -7.00
CA THR A 153 -17.08 15.28 -6.59
C THR A 153 -17.90 16.31 -7.36
N ASN A 154 -18.71 17.09 -6.64
CA ASN A 154 -19.49 18.20 -7.21
C ASN A 154 -18.55 19.33 -7.62
N TYR A 155 -17.93 19.21 -8.79
CA TYR A 155 -17.03 20.22 -9.35
C TYR A 155 -17.71 21.59 -9.50
N ALA A 156 -19.03 21.58 -9.75
CA ALA A 156 -19.86 22.77 -9.80
C ALA A 156 -19.88 23.55 -8.48
N THR A 157 -19.95 22.87 -7.32
CA THR A 157 -19.96 23.55 -6.02
C THR A 157 -18.60 24.12 -5.66
N ILE A 158 -17.52 23.42 -6.05
CA ILE A 158 -16.14 23.90 -5.83
C ILE A 158 -15.87 25.14 -6.70
N LEU A 159 -16.28 25.11 -7.96
CA LEU A 159 -16.10 26.22 -8.90
C LEU A 159 -16.87 27.47 -8.47
N THR A 160 -18.13 27.32 -8.01
CA THR A 160 -18.91 28.47 -7.54
C THR A 160 -18.30 29.10 -6.29
N THR A 161 -17.81 28.29 -5.33
CA THR A 161 -17.11 28.84 -4.16
C THR A 161 -15.86 29.63 -4.54
N ILE A 162 -15.05 29.13 -5.48
CA ILE A 162 -13.84 29.84 -5.94
C ILE A 162 -14.21 31.17 -6.59
N ILE A 163 -15.19 31.18 -7.48
CA ILE A 163 -15.63 32.41 -8.18
C ILE A 163 -16.12 33.45 -7.17
N ILE A 164 -16.97 33.06 -6.21
CA ILE A 164 -17.51 33.97 -5.18
C ILE A 164 -16.39 34.55 -4.32
N THR A 165 -15.43 33.73 -3.89
CA THR A 165 -14.30 34.23 -3.10
C THR A 165 -13.43 35.21 -3.90
N PHE A 166 -13.24 34.95 -5.19
CA PHE A 166 -12.43 35.79 -6.06
C PHE A 166 -13.11 37.14 -6.35
N THR A 167 -14.42 37.15 -6.61
CA THR A 167 -15.17 38.41 -6.79
C THR A 167 -15.20 39.24 -5.51
N LEU A 168 -15.39 38.63 -4.33
CA LEU A 168 -15.31 39.35 -3.05
C LEU A 168 -13.94 39.99 -2.81
N LEU A 169 -12.86 39.27 -3.13
CA LEU A 169 -11.49 39.79 -3.02
C LEU A 169 -11.25 40.96 -3.97
N ILE A 170 -11.71 40.87 -5.22
CA ILE A 170 -11.57 41.98 -6.19
C ILE A 170 -12.39 43.19 -5.76
N SER A 171 -13.65 43.00 -5.31
CA SER A 171 -14.49 44.11 -4.84
C SER A 171 -13.87 44.81 -3.64
N LEU A 172 -13.31 44.06 -2.68
CA LEU A 172 -12.60 44.64 -1.54
C LEU A 172 -11.35 45.41 -2.00
N TYR A 173 -10.56 44.84 -2.92
CA TYR A 173 -9.36 45.47 -3.45
C TYR A 173 -9.67 46.80 -4.15
N VAL A 174 -10.70 46.83 -5.01
CA VAL A 174 -11.14 48.06 -5.71
C VAL A 174 -11.65 49.11 -4.73
N PHE A 175 -12.41 48.72 -3.70
CA PHE A 175 -12.89 49.64 -2.66
C PHE A 175 -11.75 50.21 -1.79
N THR A 176 -10.64 49.49 -1.64
CA THR A 176 -9.51 49.95 -0.82
C THR A 176 -8.59 50.92 -1.59
N ILE A 177 -8.62 50.88 -2.92
CA ILE A 177 -7.76 51.70 -3.79
C ILE A 177 -8.44 52.99 -4.22
N ASN A 178 -9.77 53.06 -4.17
CA ASN A 178 -10.57 54.23 -4.53
C ASN A 178 -10.99 55.01 -3.29
#